data_AF-A0A356M379-F1
#
_entry.id   AF-A0A356M379-F1
#
_cell.length_a   1.000
_cell.length_b   1.000
_cell.length_c   1.000
_cell.angle_alpha   90.00
_cell.angle_beta   90.00
_cell.angle_gamma   90.00
#
_symmetry.space_group_name_H-M   'P 1'
#
loop_
_entity.id
_entity.type
_entity.pdbx_description
1 polymer ?
#
loop_
_entity_poly.entity_id
_entity_poly.type
_entity_poly.pdbx_seq_one_letter_code
_entity_poly.pdbx_strand_id
1 'polypeptide(L)' 'MPRSLTWEDGRQYAIDRVLQICPGVSLKVGGSGIRYTCRIQGQQVFLFQDGNRWFIEGRDQVAN' A
#
# COMPACT_ATOMS: atom_id res chain seq x y z
N MET A 1 12.58 -4.22 0.39
CA MET A 1 11.37 -4.86 -0.15
C MET A 1 10.43 -5.18 1.01
N PRO A 2 9.20 -4.64 1.04
CA PRO A 2 8.26 -4.87 2.13
C PRO A 2 7.78 -6.34 2.13
N ARG A 3 7.71 -6.97 3.30
CA ARG A 3 7.29 -8.38 3.48
C ARG A 3 5.90 -8.49 4.12
N SER A 4 5.51 -7.49 4.88
CA SER A 4 4.23 -7.40 5.55
C SER A 4 3.81 -5.95 5.70
N LEU A 5 2.52 -5.76 5.86
CA LEU A 5 1.82 -4.49 5.96
C LEU A 5 0.97 -4.52 7.21
N THR A 6 1.05 -3.50 8.06
CA THR A 6 0.06 -3.29 9.13
C THR A 6 -1.00 -2.32 8.63
N TRP A 7 -2.26 -2.74 8.63
CA TRP A 7 -3.38 -1.90 8.24
C TRP A 7 -3.82 -0.99 9.40
N GLU A 8 -4.68 -0.01 9.12
CA GLU A 8 -5.16 0.96 10.13
C GLU A 8 -5.89 0.31 11.32
N ASP A 9 -6.47 -0.87 11.10
CA ASP A 9 -7.12 -1.69 12.13
C ASP A 9 -6.12 -2.46 13.02
N GLY A 10 -4.82 -2.29 12.79
CA GLY A 10 -3.74 -2.98 13.49
C GLY A 10 -3.46 -4.39 13.00
N ARG A 11 -4.21 -4.91 12.00
CA ARG A 11 -3.97 -6.25 11.45
C ARG A 11 -2.76 -6.25 10.53
N GLN A 12 -1.95 -7.28 10.66
CA GLN A 12 -0.80 -7.51 9.80
C GLN A 12 -1.17 -8.42 8.64
N TYR A 13 -0.90 -7.97 7.43
CA TYR A 13 -1.10 -8.69 6.19
C TYR A 13 0.25 -9.05 5.56
N ALA A 14 0.40 -10.30 5.13
CA ALA A 14 1.58 -10.71 4.38
C ALA A 14 1.48 -10.21 2.93
N ILE A 15 2.59 -9.70 2.38
CA ILE A 15 2.66 -9.33 0.97
C ILE A 15 3.01 -10.58 0.17
N ASP A 16 2.07 -11.05 -0.66
CA ASP A 16 2.28 -12.21 -1.53
C ASP A 16 3.40 -11.92 -2.53
N ARG A 17 3.34 -10.72 -3.15
CA ARG A 17 4.31 -10.29 -4.16
C ARG A 17 4.28 -8.77 -4.35
N VAL A 18 5.46 -8.18 -4.55
CA VAL A 18 5.59 -6.81 -5.09
C VAL A 18 5.57 -6.91 -6.61
N LEU A 19 4.59 -6.27 -7.23
CA LEU A 19 4.36 -6.29 -8.68
C LEU A 19 5.11 -5.17 -9.38
N GLN A 20 5.15 -3.97 -8.80
CA GLN A 20 5.78 -2.80 -9.41
C GLN A 20 6.27 -1.82 -8.34
N ILE A 21 7.38 -1.13 -8.62
CA ILE A 21 7.91 -0.04 -7.82
C ILE A 21 8.20 1.13 -8.76
N CYS A 22 7.56 2.27 -8.54
CA CYS A 22 7.80 3.47 -9.35
C CYS A 22 7.65 4.75 -8.51
N PRO A 23 8.29 5.86 -8.90
CA PRO A 23 7.92 7.18 -8.37
C PRO A 23 6.43 7.42 -8.63
N GLY A 24 5.74 8.02 -7.67
CA GLY A 24 4.31 8.30 -7.77
C GLY A 24 3.87 9.34 -6.77
N VAL A 25 2.82 10.06 -7.12
CA VAL A 25 2.10 10.94 -6.21
C VAL A 25 0.96 10.15 -5.59
N SER A 26 0.82 10.18 -4.27
CA SER A 26 -0.41 9.67 -3.64
C SER A 26 -1.57 10.59 -4.04
N LEU A 27 -2.62 9.98 -4.59
CA LEU A 27 -3.81 10.71 -5.03
C LEU A 27 -4.61 11.24 -3.84
N LYS A 28 -4.50 10.58 -2.67
CA LYS A 28 -5.25 10.92 -1.45
C LYS A 28 -4.60 12.04 -0.63
N VAL A 29 -3.27 12.14 -0.59
CA VAL A 29 -2.55 13.14 0.24
C VAL A 29 -1.66 14.12 -0.54
N GLY A 30 -1.53 13.96 -1.86
CA GLY A 30 -0.69 14.84 -2.70
C GLY A 30 0.82 14.70 -2.47
N GLY A 31 1.25 13.75 -1.63
CA GLY A 31 2.67 13.50 -1.33
C GLY A 31 3.41 12.88 -2.51
N SER A 32 4.63 13.35 -2.77
CA SER A 32 5.53 12.81 -3.80
C SER A 32 6.41 11.72 -3.18
N GLY A 33 6.27 10.48 -3.62
CA GLY A 33 6.92 9.34 -2.97
C GLY A 33 7.18 8.16 -3.88
N ILE A 34 7.53 7.01 -3.29
CA ILE A 34 7.64 5.73 -4.00
C ILE A 34 6.32 4.99 -3.87
N ARG A 35 5.71 4.64 -5.01
CA ARG A 35 4.54 3.77 -5.08
C ARG A 35 4.96 2.33 -5.30
N TYR A 36 4.55 1.47 -4.40
CA TYR A 36 4.66 0.02 -4.48
C TYR A 36 3.28 -0.55 -4.84
N THR A 37 3.20 -1.25 -5.96
CA THR A 37 2.04 -2.08 -6.28
C THR A 37 2.31 -3.47 -5.74
N CYS A 38 1.50 -3.93 -4.80
CA CYS A 38 1.64 -5.22 -4.13
C CYS A 38 0.39 -6.06 -4.32
N ARG A 39 0.54 -7.37 -4.17
CA ARG A 39 -0.58 -8.31 -4.07
C ARG A 39 -0.63 -8.87 -2.65
N ILE A 40 -1.82 -8.84 -2.05
CA ILE A 40 -2.09 -9.29 -0.68
C ILE A 40 -3.39 -10.11 -0.73
N GLN A 41 -3.35 -11.37 -0.32
CA GLN A 41 -4.48 -12.30 -0.41
C GLN A 41 -5.13 -12.30 -1.80
N GLY A 42 -4.30 -12.22 -2.85
CA GLY A 42 -4.79 -12.19 -4.23
C GLY A 42 -5.35 -10.84 -4.69
N GLN A 43 -5.54 -9.85 -3.82
CA GLN A 43 -6.00 -8.50 -4.12
C GLN A 43 -4.83 -7.54 -4.37
N GLN A 44 -5.02 -6.56 -5.26
CA GLN A 44 -4.01 -5.54 -5.52
C GLN A 44 -4.13 -4.39 -4.51
N VAL A 45 -3.00 -3.98 -3.95
CA VAL A 45 -2.87 -2.92 -2.95
C VAL A 45 -1.75 -1.97 -3.36
N PHE A 46 -1.96 -0.67 -3.18
CA PHE A 46 -0.95 0.35 -3.42
C PHE A 46 -0.40 0.86 -2.10
N LEU A 47 0.91 0.77 -1.91
CA LEU A 47 1.59 1.45 -0.81
C LEU A 47 2.36 2.65 -1.35
N PHE A 48 2.28 3.77 -0.65
CA PHE A 48 3.02 4.98 -0.95
C PHE A 48 3.95 5.28 0.22
N GLN A 49 5.22 5.50 -0.09
CA GLN A 49 6.23 5.89 0.88
C GLN A 49 6.68 7.31 0.59
N ASP A 50 6.45 8.22 1.55
CA ASP A 50 6.94 9.61 1.52
C ASP A 50 7.83 9.85 2.74
N GLY A 51 9.15 9.82 2.52
CA GLY A 51 10.15 9.80 3.59
C GLY A 51 9.96 8.62 4.55
N ASN A 52 9.64 8.93 5.80
CA ASN A 52 9.36 7.95 6.87
C ASN A 52 7.87 7.60 7.02
N ARG A 53 7.00 8.20 6.21
CA ARG A 53 5.54 7.95 6.27
C ARG A 53 5.13 6.94 5.22
N TRP A 54 4.23 6.06 5.61
CA TRP A 54 3.62 5.06 4.74
C TRP A 54 2.12 5.31 4.67
N PHE A 55 1.59 5.30 3.45
CA PHE A 55 0.16 5.39 3.16
C PHE A 55 -0.23 4.17 2.36
N ILE A 56 -1.41 3.62 2.66
CA ILE A 56 -1.91 2.47 1.94
C ILE A 56 -3.22 2.85 1.29
N GLU A 57 -3.29 2.68 -0.03
CA GLU A 57 -4.51 2.76 -0.80
C GLU A 57 -4.83 1.34 -1.26
N GLY A 58 -5.76 0.72 -0.55
CA GLY A 58 -6.40 -0.54 -0.89
C GLY A 58 -7.87 -0.43 -0.57
N ARG A 59 -8.67 -1.32 -1.14
CA ARG A 59 -10.14 -1.25 -1.17
C ARG A 59 -10.72 -0.74 0.16
N ASP A 60 -11.20 0.51 0.13
CA ASP A 60 -11.99 1.13 1.19
C ASP A 60 -13.15 0.18 1.54
N GLN A 61 -13.45 0.12 2.84
CA GLN A 61 -14.55 -0.67 3.38
C GLN A 61 -15.87 -0.24 2.73
N VAL A 62 -16.34 -1.04 1.79
CA VAL A 62 -17.77 -1.27 1.56
C VAL A 62 -17.93 -2.78 1.45
N ALA A 63 -17.80 -3.44 2.61
CA ALA A 63 -18.55 -4.65 2.85
C ALA A 63 -20.00 -4.21 3.08
N ASN A 64 -20.86 -4.71 2.21
CA ASN A 64 -22.32 -4.61 2.20
C ASN A 64 -22.97 -4.73 3.58
#